data_AF-A0A7W7YPK5-F1
#
_entry.id   AF-A0A7W7YPK5-F1
#
_cell.length_a   1.000
_cell.length_b   1.000
_cell.length_c   1.000
_cell.angle_alpha   90.00
_cell.angle_beta   90.00
_cell.angle_gamma   90.00
#
_symmetry.space_group_name_H-M   'P 1'
#
loop_
_entity.id
_entity.type
_entity.pdbx_description
1 polymer ?
#
loop_
_entity_poly.entity_id
_entity_poly.type
_entity_poly.pdbx_seq_one_letter_code
_entity_poly.pdbx_strand_id
1 'polypeptide(L)'
;MTRLLFLLGLSVLLSSCSLGFNREWKAALRAPVTEGIEGAWEGTWQSESNGHHGRLRSVVGPTKNKEGDHAFHYHATWAGILSGAYRVDHRVTPATPAGQLQFQGQHQMPSWAGGLYTYQGTVKGDDFHATYECALDKGSFRMKRVKK
;
A
#
# COMPACT_ATOMS: atom_id res chain seq x y z
N MET A 1 -22.82 -1.44 -35.89
CA MET A 1 -22.83 -2.12 -34.57
C MET A 1 -21.39 -2.36 -34.09
N THR A 2 -20.55 -1.33 -34.09
CA THR A 2 -19.08 -1.49 -33.94
C THR A 2 -18.49 -0.61 -32.84
N ARG A 3 -19.32 0.22 -32.17
CA ARG A 3 -18.89 1.10 -31.06
C ARG A 3 -19.07 0.47 -29.68
N LEU A 4 -19.76 -0.68 -29.58
CA LEU A 4 -20.00 -1.36 -28.30
C LEU A 4 -18.86 -2.30 -27.87
N LEU A 5 -17.98 -2.69 -28.81
CA LEU A 5 -16.87 -3.61 -28.56
C LEU A 5 -15.63 -2.95 -27.95
N PHE A 6 -15.47 -1.63 -28.09
CA PHE A 6 -14.33 -0.89 -27.52
C PHE A 6 -14.51 -0.56 -26.02
N LEU A 7 -15.74 -0.50 -25.52
CA LEU A 7 -16.02 -0.26 -24.10
C LEU A 7 -15.86 -1.53 -23.25
N LEU A 8 -15.98 -2.72 -23.84
CA LEU A 8 -15.87 -3.99 -23.11
C LEU A 8 -14.40 -4.46 -22.91
N GLY A 9 -13.47 -3.97 -23.72
CA GLY A 9 -12.06 -4.33 -23.64
C GLY A 9 -11.28 -3.63 -22.52
N LEU A 10 -11.71 -2.43 -22.09
CA LEU A 10 -10.98 -1.63 -21.10
C LEU A 10 -11.25 -2.07 -19.65
N SER A 11 -12.39 -2.72 -19.38
CA SER A 11 -12.74 -3.27 -18.07
C SER A 11 -11.93 -4.51 -17.67
N VAL A 12 -11.40 -5.26 -18.64
CA VAL A 12 -10.68 -6.52 -18.37
C VAL A 12 -9.25 -6.28 -17.88
N LEU A 13 -8.61 -5.18 -18.27
CA LEU A 13 -7.23 -4.87 -17.87
C LEU A 13 -7.13 -4.28 -16.45
N LEU A 14 -8.15 -3.53 -16.01
CA LEU A 14 -8.18 -2.95 -14.65
C LEU A 14 -8.46 -4.00 -13.56
N SER A 15 -9.00 -5.15 -13.94
CA SER A 15 -9.32 -6.24 -13.01
C SER A 15 -8.08 -6.96 -12.49
N SER A 16 -6.99 -7.02 -13.27
CA SER A 16 -5.82 -7.85 -12.95
C SER A 16 -5.07 -7.37 -11.70
N CYS A 17 -4.90 -6.06 -11.54
CA CYS A 17 -4.20 -5.47 -10.39
C CYS A 17 -4.97 -5.71 -9.08
N SER A 18 -6.29 -5.52 -9.09
CA SER A 18 -7.12 -5.70 -7.88
C SER A 18 -7.42 -7.16 -7.57
N LEU A 19 -7.43 -8.07 -8.55
CA LEU A 19 -7.63 -9.52 -8.32
C LEU A 19 -6.48 -10.11 -7.51
N GLY A 20 -5.23 -9.77 -7.85
CA GLY A 20 -4.05 -10.21 -7.11
C GLY A 20 -4.08 -9.74 -5.65
N PHE A 21 -4.38 -8.46 -5.44
CA PHE A 21 -4.52 -7.88 -4.11
C PHE A 21 -5.63 -8.57 -3.31
N ASN A 22 -6.81 -8.73 -3.88
CA ASN A 22 -7.96 -9.29 -3.17
C ASN A 22 -7.71 -10.73 -2.68
N ARG A 23 -6.98 -11.53 -3.46
CA ARG A 23 -6.58 -12.89 -3.04
C ARG A 23 -5.65 -12.84 -1.84
N GLU A 24 -4.59 -12.03 -1.91
CA GLU A 24 -3.61 -11.87 -0.83
C GLU A 24 -4.25 -11.28 0.43
N TRP A 25 -5.14 -10.29 0.27
CA TRP A 25 -5.91 -9.70 1.35
C TRP A 25 -6.75 -10.75 2.09
N LYS A 26 -7.53 -11.56 1.36
CA LYS A 26 -8.33 -12.63 1.96
C LYS A 26 -7.48 -13.68 2.67
N ALA A 27 -6.30 -13.99 2.15
CA ALA A 27 -5.36 -14.92 2.76
C ALA A 27 -4.77 -14.32 4.05
N ALA A 28 -4.29 -13.08 4.01
CA ALA A 28 -3.73 -12.37 5.16
C ALA A 28 -4.76 -12.23 6.29
N LEU A 29 -6.03 -11.97 5.98
CA LEU A 29 -7.11 -11.95 6.97
C LEU A 29 -7.37 -13.31 7.63
N ARG A 30 -6.98 -14.43 7.02
CA ARG A 30 -7.16 -15.78 7.60
C ARG A 30 -5.93 -16.28 8.34
N ALA A 31 -4.77 -15.67 8.09
CA ALA A 31 -3.55 -16.03 8.79
C ALA A 31 -3.62 -15.59 10.26
N PRO A 32 -2.95 -16.31 11.18
CA PRO A 32 -2.76 -15.83 12.55
C PRO A 32 -2.09 -14.47 12.56
N VAL A 33 -2.51 -13.61 13.48
CA VAL A 33 -1.82 -12.33 13.71
C VAL A 33 -0.51 -12.63 14.42
N THR A 34 0.61 -12.30 13.77
CA THR A 34 1.95 -12.38 14.34
C THR A 34 2.43 -11.00 14.80
N GLU A 35 3.37 -10.99 15.75
CA GLU A 35 4.12 -9.77 16.07
C GLU A 35 5.01 -9.37 14.88
N GLY A 36 5.28 -8.06 14.75
CA GLY A 36 6.10 -7.51 13.66
C GLY A 36 5.28 -6.76 12.61
N ILE A 37 5.80 -6.64 11.39
CA ILE A 37 5.19 -5.80 10.34
C ILE A 37 4.26 -6.57 9.38
N GLU A 38 4.39 -7.89 9.34
CA GLU A 38 3.68 -8.76 8.40
C GLU A 38 2.16 -8.77 8.63
N GLY A 39 1.40 -9.08 7.58
CA GLY A 39 -0.05 -9.27 7.65
C GLY A 39 -0.87 -8.13 7.04
N ALA A 40 -2.14 -8.07 7.45
CA ALA A 40 -3.14 -7.15 6.89
C ALA A 40 -3.27 -5.87 7.69
N TRP A 41 -3.23 -4.75 6.98
CA TRP A 41 -3.34 -3.39 7.52
C TRP A 41 -4.45 -2.62 6.79
N GLU A 42 -5.22 -1.83 7.53
CA GLU A 42 -6.29 -1.01 6.97
C GLU A 42 -6.40 0.35 7.65
N GLY A 43 -6.67 1.38 6.86
CA GLY A 43 -7.01 2.71 7.34
C GLY A 43 -7.18 3.67 6.19
N THR A 44 -6.49 4.81 6.23
CA THR A 44 -6.66 5.90 5.26
C THR A 44 -5.35 6.42 4.73
N TRP A 45 -5.40 6.96 3.52
CA TRP A 45 -4.38 7.81 2.95
C TRP A 45 -4.92 9.23 2.75
N GLN A 46 -4.03 10.22 2.79
CA GLN A 46 -4.35 11.62 2.53
C GLN A 46 -3.19 12.29 1.81
N SER A 47 -3.48 13.00 0.71
CA SER A 47 -2.61 13.98 0.06
C SER A 47 -2.67 15.30 0.80
N GLU A 48 -1.51 15.87 1.07
CA GLU A 48 -1.36 17.24 1.57
C GLU A 48 -1.37 18.28 0.44
N SER A 49 -1.06 17.88 -0.80
CA SER A 49 -0.98 18.80 -1.93
C SER A 49 -2.35 19.17 -2.51
N ASN A 50 -3.29 18.21 -2.56
CA ASN A 50 -4.60 18.43 -3.19
C ASN A 50 -5.78 18.02 -2.30
N GLY A 51 -5.52 17.51 -1.09
CA GLY A 51 -6.56 17.09 -0.15
C GLY A 51 -7.29 15.82 -0.54
N HIS A 52 -6.93 15.14 -1.64
CA HIS A 52 -7.47 13.83 -1.95
C HIS A 52 -7.15 12.85 -0.82
N HIS A 53 -8.12 12.00 -0.52
CA HIS A 53 -7.98 11.00 0.52
C HIS A 53 -8.88 9.82 0.21
N GLY A 54 -8.68 8.75 0.96
CA GLY A 54 -9.60 7.63 0.93
C GLY A 54 -9.08 6.45 1.71
N ARG A 55 -9.76 5.31 1.54
CA ARG A 55 -9.36 4.09 2.24
C ARG A 55 -8.09 3.54 1.65
N LEU A 56 -7.21 3.08 2.53
CA LEU A 56 -5.99 2.37 2.20
C LEU A 56 -6.00 1.01 2.90
N ARG A 57 -5.64 -0.02 2.14
CA ARG A 57 -5.31 -1.33 2.68
C ARG A 57 -3.89 -1.69 2.27
N SER A 58 -3.22 -2.51 3.08
CA SER A 58 -1.93 -3.09 2.74
C SER A 58 -1.84 -4.54 3.21
N VAL A 59 -1.22 -5.39 2.39
CA VAL A 59 -0.74 -6.71 2.80
C VAL A 59 0.78 -6.65 2.81
N VAL A 60 1.38 -6.84 3.98
CA VAL A 60 2.82 -6.95 4.13
C VAL A 60 3.18 -8.43 4.10
N GLY A 61 3.95 -8.82 3.08
CA GLY A 61 4.44 -10.18 2.91
C GLY A 61 5.59 -10.53 3.85
N PRO A 62 6.06 -11.79 3.82
CA PRO A 62 7.20 -12.23 4.62
C PRO A 62 8.49 -11.51 4.22
N THR A 63 9.51 -11.57 5.07
CA THR A 63 10.84 -11.05 4.73
C THR A 63 11.39 -11.73 3.48
N LYS A 64 11.81 -10.94 2.50
CA LYS A 64 12.31 -11.40 1.19
C LYS A 64 13.77 -11.82 1.23
N ASN A 65 14.55 -11.25 2.14
CA ASN A 65 16.00 -11.38 2.17
C ASN A 65 16.57 -11.16 3.59
N LYS A 66 17.87 -11.37 3.79
CA LYS A 66 18.50 -11.28 5.13
C LYS A 66 18.53 -9.86 5.67
N GLU A 67 18.39 -8.93 4.75
CA GLU A 67 18.41 -7.50 4.91
C GLU A 67 17.15 -6.90 5.56
N GLY A 68 16.06 -7.67 5.65
CA GLY A 68 14.80 -7.19 6.22
C GLY A 68 13.87 -6.50 5.21
N ASP A 69 14.00 -6.75 3.91
CA ASP A 69 13.06 -6.22 2.92
C ASP A 69 11.75 -6.99 2.93
N HIS A 70 10.63 -6.29 2.85
CA HIS A 70 9.29 -6.87 2.73
C HIS A 70 8.58 -6.26 1.53
N ALA A 71 7.78 -7.07 0.83
CA ALA A 71 6.86 -6.56 -0.18
C ALA A 71 5.59 -6.05 0.50
N PHE A 72 5.26 -4.78 0.30
CA PHE A 72 4.01 -4.18 0.74
C PHE A 72 3.13 -4.06 -0.50
N HIS A 73 1.99 -4.73 -0.48
CA HIS A 73 0.99 -4.60 -1.53
C HIS A 73 -0.11 -3.68 -1.04
N TYR A 74 -0.17 -2.47 -1.59
CA TYR A 74 -1.16 -1.47 -1.23
C TYR A 74 -2.37 -1.55 -2.15
N HIS A 75 -3.53 -1.19 -1.62
CA HIS A 75 -4.75 -0.93 -2.37
C HIS A 75 -5.43 0.32 -1.83
N ALA A 76 -5.39 1.39 -2.63
CA ALA A 76 -5.99 2.68 -2.30
C ALA A 76 -7.32 2.86 -3.03
N THR A 77 -8.21 3.66 -2.44
CA THR A 77 -9.46 4.12 -3.05
C THR A 77 -9.55 5.64 -2.96
N TRP A 78 -10.24 6.28 -3.90
CA TRP A 78 -10.49 7.72 -3.92
C TRP A 78 -11.67 8.10 -4.78
N ALA A 79 -12.13 9.34 -4.65
CA ALA A 79 -13.27 9.89 -5.41
C ALA A 79 -14.52 8.97 -5.40
N GLY A 80 -14.71 8.21 -4.32
CA GLY A 80 -15.84 7.29 -4.11
C GLY A 80 -15.83 5.99 -4.92
N ILE A 81 -15.32 5.99 -6.16
CA ILE A 81 -15.41 4.85 -7.08
C ILE A 81 -14.08 4.37 -7.64
N LEU A 82 -13.01 5.16 -7.50
CA LEU A 82 -11.71 4.85 -8.08
C LEU A 82 -10.87 4.06 -7.08
N SER A 83 -10.06 3.16 -7.63
CA SER A 83 -9.14 2.35 -6.84
C SER A 83 -7.90 1.99 -7.63
N GLY A 84 -6.81 1.75 -6.93
CA GLY A 84 -5.54 1.33 -7.51
C GLY A 84 -4.78 0.46 -6.52
N ALA A 85 -4.07 -0.54 -7.06
CA ALA A 85 -3.22 -1.42 -6.28
C ALA A 85 -1.80 -1.42 -6.84
N TYR A 86 -0.81 -1.39 -5.96
CA TYR A 86 0.60 -1.34 -6.34
C TYR A 86 1.46 -2.01 -5.27
N ARG A 87 2.63 -2.51 -5.68
CA ARG A 87 3.60 -3.14 -4.77
C ARG A 87 4.85 -2.30 -4.67
N VAL A 88 5.34 -2.17 -3.45
CA VAL A 88 6.61 -1.51 -3.13
C VAL A 88 7.38 -2.39 -2.17
N ASP A 89 8.67 -2.56 -2.43
CA ASP A 89 9.56 -3.18 -1.46
C ASP A 89 10.01 -2.11 -0.46
N HIS A 90 9.87 -2.43 0.83
CA HIS A 90 10.36 -1.58 1.90
C HIS A 90 11.40 -2.32 2.73
N ARG A 91 12.49 -1.63 3.03
CA ARG A 91 13.48 -2.02 4.03
C ARG A 91 12.91 -1.79 5.41
N VAL A 92 12.78 -2.83 6.22
CA VAL A 92 12.27 -2.74 7.59
C VAL A 92 13.43 -2.93 8.56
N THR A 93 13.56 -2.01 9.51
CA THR A 93 14.59 -2.06 10.57
C THR A 93 13.99 -1.74 11.94
N PRO A 94 14.57 -2.24 13.04
CA PRO A 94 14.22 -1.77 14.38
C PRO A 94 14.44 -0.26 14.50
N ALA A 95 13.51 0.42 15.16
CA ALA A 95 13.60 1.84 15.47
C ALA A 95 13.84 2.06 16.97
N THR A 96 14.21 3.28 17.33
CA THR A 96 14.24 3.75 18.72
C THR A 96 12.96 4.55 19.00
N PRO A 97 12.26 4.30 20.13
CA PRO A 97 12.54 3.35 21.20
C PRO A 97 12.24 1.88 20.83
N ALA A 98 12.78 0.94 21.61
CA ALA A 98 12.60 -0.50 21.40
C ALA A 98 11.12 -0.90 21.31
N GLY A 99 10.82 -1.88 20.45
CA GLY A 99 9.44 -2.32 20.15
C GLY A 99 8.76 -1.53 19.03
N GLN A 100 9.45 -0.57 18.41
CA GLN A 100 9.01 0.08 17.18
C GLN A 100 9.84 -0.43 16.00
N LEU A 101 9.18 -0.63 14.87
CA LEU A 101 9.81 -0.85 13.58
C LEU A 101 9.72 0.44 12.77
N GLN A 102 10.71 0.70 11.94
CA GLN A 102 10.67 1.71 10.89
C GLN A 102 10.87 1.04 9.54
N PHE A 103 10.34 1.66 8.50
CA PHE A 103 10.53 1.18 7.16
C PHE A 103 10.69 2.33 6.17
N GLN A 104 11.45 2.06 5.11
CA GLN A 104 11.68 3.00 4.03
C GLN A 104 11.59 2.26 2.69
N GLY A 105 11.10 2.94 1.65
CA GLY A 105 11.02 2.34 0.33
C GLY A 105 10.96 3.40 -0.76
N GLN A 106 11.15 2.95 -1.99
CA GLN A 106 11.09 3.80 -3.17
C GLN A 106 10.34 3.09 -4.29
N HIS A 107 9.62 3.87 -5.10
CA HIS A 107 8.89 3.35 -6.23
C HIS A 107 8.98 4.32 -7.41
N GLN A 108 9.53 3.86 -8.53
CA GLN A 108 9.64 4.68 -9.74
C GLN A 108 8.36 4.56 -10.57
N MET A 109 7.63 5.67 -10.68
CA MET A 109 6.51 5.83 -11.61
C MET A 109 6.97 6.60 -12.86
N PRO A 110 6.21 6.53 -13.97
CA PRO A 110 6.39 7.45 -15.08
C PRO A 110 6.35 8.91 -14.61
N SER A 111 7.13 9.80 -15.24
CA SER A 111 7.25 11.20 -14.81
C SER A 111 5.91 11.94 -14.78
N TRP A 112 4.99 11.64 -15.70
CA TRP A 112 3.64 12.21 -15.72
C TRP A 112 2.77 11.79 -14.52
N ALA A 113 3.17 10.75 -13.79
CA ALA A 113 2.49 10.22 -12.61
C ALA A 113 3.25 10.52 -11.30
N GLY A 114 4.22 11.45 -11.31
CA GLY A 114 4.95 11.89 -10.11
C GLY A 114 6.41 11.46 -10.04
N GLY A 115 6.86 10.62 -10.97
CA GLY A 115 8.26 10.19 -11.01
C GLY A 115 8.62 9.30 -9.82
N LEU A 116 9.67 9.65 -9.09
CA LEU A 116 10.15 8.87 -7.95
C LEU A 116 9.28 9.15 -6.72
N TYR A 117 8.65 8.10 -6.18
CA TYR A 117 8.02 8.13 -4.87
C TYR A 117 9.01 7.62 -3.83
N THR A 118 9.14 8.34 -2.73
CA THR A 118 9.85 7.89 -1.53
C THR A 118 8.85 7.72 -0.39
N TYR A 119 9.12 6.73 0.47
CA TYR A 119 8.25 6.37 1.58
C TYR A 119 9.07 6.22 2.84
N GLN A 120 8.55 6.70 3.95
CA GLN A 120 9.10 6.47 5.29
C GLN A 120 7.95 6.23 6.26
N GLY A 121 8.10 5.27 7.16
CA GLY A 121 7.05 4.99 8.13
C GLY A 121 7.53 4.21 9.32
N THR A 122 6.61 4.05 10.27
CA THR A 122 6.83 3.35 11.52
C THR A 122 5.65 2.46 11.84
N VAL A 123 5.97 1.35 12.52
CA VAL A 123 4.98 0.43 13.08
C VAL A 123 5.28 0.22 14.56
N LYS A 124 4.28 0.43 15.41
CA LYS A 124 4.37 0.13 16.84
C LYS A 124 3.13 -0.65 17.27
N GLY A 125 3.31 -1.94 17.54
CA GLY A 125 2.18 -2.86 17.79
C GLY A 125 1.24 -2.95 16.59
N ASP A 126 0.05 -2.35 16.72
CA ASP A 126 -0.98 -2.34 15.69
C ASP A 126 -1.15 -0.98 15.00
N ASP A 127 -0.29 -0.02 15.32
CA ASP A 127 -0.27 1.30 14.72
C ASP A 127 0.72 1.34 13.55
N PHE A 128 0.25 1.71 12.37
CA PHE A 128 1.05 1.90 11.16
C PHE A 128 0.89 3.32 10.67
N HIS A 129 2.01 4.06 10.64
CA HIS A 129 2.06 5.43 10.19
C HIS A 129 3.13 5.56 9.11
N ALA A 130 2.83 6.26 8.02
CA ALA A 130 3.82 6.52 6.98
C ALA A 130 3.58 7.87 6.32
N THR A 131 4.62 8.37 5.66
CA THR A 131 4.54 9.45 4.70
C THR A 131 5.03 8.96 3.34
N TYR A 132 4.52 9.59 2.29
CA TYR A 132 5.02 9.45 0.95
C TYR A 132 5.29 10.82 0.35
N GLU A 133 6.27 10.90 -0.55
CA GLU A 133 6.60 12.13 -1.26
C GLU A 133 7.10 11.80 -2.67
N CYS A 134 6.63 12.58 -3.65
CA CYS A 134 7.09 12.59 -5.02
C CYS A 134 7.06 14.03 -5.57
N ALA A 135 7.41 14.21 -6.85
CA ALA A 135 7.47 15.54 -7.46
C ALA A 135 6.09 16.24 -7.56
N LEU A 136 4.99 15.49 -7.53
CA LEU A 136 3.63 16.01 -7.72
C LEU A 136 2.78 16.00 -6.44
N ASP A 137 3.14 15.19 -5.45
CA ASP A 137 2.31 14.97 -4.27
C ASP A 137 3.15 14.54 -3.08
N LYS A 138 2.63 14.86 -1.89
CA LYS A 138 3.11 14.31 -0.63
C LYS A 138 1.92 14.07 0.28
N GLY A 139 2.05 13.12 1.18
CA GLY A 139 0.94 12.76 2.02
C GLY A 139 1.29 11.76 3.09
N SER A 140 0.25 11.27 3.76
CA SER A 140 0.39 10.35 4.89
C SER A 140 -0.57 9.16 4.81
N PHE A 141 -0.13 8.07 5.40
CA PHE A 141 -0.91 6.86 5.64
C PHE A 141 -1.10 6.70 7.16
N ARG A 142 -2.32 6.38 7.55
CA ARG A 142 -2.68 6.02 8.92
C ARG A 142 -3.47 4.74 8.88
N MET A 143 -2.90 3.65 9.38
CA MET A 143 -3.51 2.32 9.31
C MET A 143 -3.42 1.62 10.66
N LYS A 144 -4.32 0.66 10.85
CA LYS A 144 -4.34 -0.27 11.97
C LYS A 144 -4.21 -1.70 11.47
N ARG A 145 -3.61 -2.56 12.28
CA ARG A 145 -3.63 -3.99 12.00
C ARG A 145 -5.06 -4.51 12.01
N VAL A 146 -5.41 -5.30 11.01
CA VAL A 146 -6.71 -5.96 11.00
C VAL A 146 -6.63 -7.22 11.86
N LYS A 147 -7.41 -7.24 12.94
CA LYS A 147 -7.57 -8.41 13.81
C LYS A 147 -8.94 -9.04 13.55
N LYS A 148 -9.00 -10.37 13.64
CA LYS A 148 -10.26 -11.12 13.68
C LYS A 148 -10.64 -11.44 15.10
#